data_AF-B1WTA8-F1
#
_entry.id   AF-B1WTA8-F1
#
_cell.length_a   1.000
_cell.length_b   1.000
_cell.length_c   1.000
_cell.angle_alpha   90.00
_cell.angle_beta   90.00
_cell.angle_gamma   90.00
#
_symmetry.space_group_name_H-M   'P 1'
#
loop_
_entity.id
_entity.type
_entity.pdbx_description
1 polymer ?
#
loop_
_entity_poly.entity_id
_entity_poly.type
_entity_poly.pdbx_seq_one_letter_code
_entity_poly.pdbx_strand_id
1 'polypeptide(L)'
;MIKKIFSTSLFLVIPIYLSSCSTPKTMVSISSGSLGSGYQRISSQIKSSADTIEQIQVSDTYKSQGSQENLQRLLDKEVDFSIVQLDVASEAMKQGKVNTLLVLTQEYLHLITKANSDIQTLADLQGKRVMVGAEGSGIYFTAKRIFQASNITVIEVKSNEDRLKKLINNEVDAFVYVGPLATSDKFKQELKQSNQLRFIPVNSSLINYLTIQFPESYKEAIIPQGTYKPLPELPDQNLPTIATPGALITRPDVNKRTVSLLTWAIISNFRQYSPFYPELASQQDAKLLSEGLIYIHPGAQQVFNYGDPRVAWQRYLRENKPLQAASIMLITTSSIGFLLRWWRKRKQNNLLKANRQTINELRQLLENNPQKATEEIEDLRQKYRLMLIDGQVSPEVYEQIEKMTQIFSDQCQRWQDKQKELSHNQILKLMDEWSQQLPESLMLQHGHLQYSHDQYKEMLKTGQLDLQTYLQMIQLTLVWTNLLSLNDSKDNKNKLSNSSK
;
A
#
# COMPACT_ATOMS: atom_id res chain seq x y z
N MET A 1 -30.33 -26.04 -10.41
CA MET A 1 -29.39 -25.88 -11.55
C MET A 1 -29.13 -24.39 -11.73
N ILE A 2 -27.91 -23.87 -11.54
CA ILE A 2 -26.72 -23.96 -12.42
C ILE A 2 -26.78 -22.94 -13.58
N LYS A 3 -25.94 -21.89 -13.48
CA LYS A 3 -25.03 -21.25 -14.48
C LYS A 3 -25.64 -20.81 -15.84
N LYS A 4 -25.26 -19.76 -16.58
CA LYS A 4 -24.08 -18.85 -16.76
C LYS A 4 -24.57 -17.71 -17.73
N ILE A 5 -23.95 -16.54 -18.01
CA ILE A 5 -22.78 -15.78 -17.51
C ILE A 5 -22.92 -14.27 -17.87
N PHE A 6 -22.38 -13.37 -17.04
CA PHE A 6 -21.77 -12.02 -17.31
C PHE A 6 -22.18 -11.13 -18.50
N SER A 7 -22.39 -9.83 -18.22
CA SER A 7 -21.73 -8.73 -18.97
C SER A 7 -21.44 -7.48 -18.13
N THR A 8 -20.15 -7.29 -17.82
CA THR A 8 -19.40 -6.08 -17.47
C THR A 8 -20.12 -4.80 -16.95
N SER A 9 -20.08 -4.61 -15.64
CA SER A 9 -19.77 -3.28 -15.04
C SER A 9 -18.70 -3.48 -13.99
N LEU A 10 -17.45 -3.53 -14.45
CA LEU A 10 -16.27 -3.67 -13.61
C LEU A 10 -16.09 -2.36 -12.82
N PHE A 11 -16.70 -2.29 -11.63
CA PHE A 11 -16.27 -1.36 -10.60
C PHE A 11 -14.84 -1.75 -10.21
N LEU A 12 -13.86 -1.05 -10.79
CA LEU A 12 -12.49 -1.05 -10.27
C LEU A 12 -12.42 -0.20 -8.98
N VAL A 13 -13.33 -0.48 -8.03
CA VAL A 13 -12.96 -0.35 -6.62
C VAL A 13 -11.88 -1.41 -6.46
N ILE A 14 -10.62 -1.00 -6.62
CA ILE A 14 -9.50 -1.75 -6.09
C ILE A 14 -9.85 -1.90 -4.62
N PRO A 15 -10.15 -3.12 -4.12
CA PRO A 15 -10.02 -3.32 -2.71
C PRO A 15 -8.54 -3.10 -2.50
N ILE A 16 -8.18 -1.99 -1.84
CA ILE A 16 -6.92 -1.96 -1.11
C ILE A 16 -7.14 -3.04 -0.07
N TYR A 17 -6.81 -4.27 -0.45
CA TYR A 17 -6.54 -5.33 0.47
C TYR A 17 -5.42 -4.77 1.33
N LEU A 18 -5.83 -4.21 2.46
CA LEU A 18 -5.09 -4.28 3.71
C LEU A 18 -4.99 -5.76 4.13
N SER A 19 -4.53 -6.60 3.21
CA SER A 19 -3.50 -7.56 3.53
C SER A 19 -2.52 -6.78 4.38
N SER A 20 -2.50 -7.06 5.68
CA SER A 20 -1.38 -6.71 6.52
C SER A 20 -0.19 -7.45 5.93
N CYS A 21 0.43 -6.84 4.92
CA CYS A 21 1.68 -7.27 4.35
C CYS A 21 2.69 -6.87 5.42
N SER A 22 2.77 -7.70 6.45
CA SER A 22 3.82 -7.67 7.45
C SER A 22 5.12 -7.78 6.66
N THR A 23 5.71 -6.61 6.39
CA THR A 23 6.93 -6.53 5.60
C THR A 23 7.96 -7.41 6.29
N PRO A 24 8.44 -8.48 5.64
CA PRO A 24 9.22 -9.50 6.34
C PRO A 24 10.41 -8.83 7.03
N LYS A 25 10.56 -9.10 8.33
CA LYS A 25 11.63 -8.52 9.13
C LYS A 25 12.97 -8.82 8.48
N THR A 26 13.72 -7.77 8.21
CA THR A 26 15.10 -7.92 7.76
C THR A 26 15.92 -8.40 8.96
N MET A 27 16.21 -9.69 9.00
CA MET A 27 17.13 -10.26 9.97
C MET A 27 18.54 -9.76 9.66
N VAL A 28 19.22 -9.24 10.68
CA VAL A 28 20.63 -8.84 10.59
C VAL A 28 21.41 -9.36 11.78
N SER A 29 22.68 -9.63 11.55
CA SER A 29 23.60 -10.20 12.53
C SER A 29 24.68 -9.21 12.95
N ILE A 30 25.06 -9.25 14.24
CA ILE A 30 26.13 -8.43 14.82
C ILE A 30 27.16 -9.34 15.49
N SER A 31 28.45 -9.10 15.27
CA SER A 31 29.52 -9.62 16.14
C SER A 31 29.92 -8.55 17.16
N SER A 32 29.81 -8.87 18.46
CA SER A 32 29.96 -7.89 19.55
C SER A 32 31.16 -8.18 20.47
N GLY A 33 30.99 -8.81 21.62
CA GLY A 33 32.09 -9.16 22.52
C GLY A 33 31.78 -10.43 23.30
N SER A 34 32.65 -10.75 24.24
CA SER A 34 32.42 -11.87 25.15
C SER A 34 31.23 -11.60 26.07
N LEU A 35 30.65 -12.65 26.66
CA LEU A 35 29.50 -12.54 27.55
C LEU A 35 29.83 -11.64 28.75
N GLY A 36 29.00 -10.62 29.02
CA GLY A 36 29.24 -9.65 30.08
C GLY A 36 30.24 -8.53 29.74
N SER A 37 30.79 -8.50 28.51
CA SER A 37 31.63 -7.39 28.03
C SER A 37 30.82 -6.10 27.79
N GLY A 38 31.54 -4.97 27.59
CA GLY A 38 30.92 -3.70 27.20
C GLY A 38 30.17 -3.81 25.87
N TYR A 39 30.80 -4.41 24.85
CA TYR A 39 30.22 -4.55 23.52
C TYR A 39 28.99 -5.47 23.50
N GLN A 40 28.98 -6.55 24.28
CA GLN A 40 27.81 -7.42 24.40
C GLN A 40 26.61 -6.70 25.07
N ARG A 41 26.87 -5.80 26.03
CA ARG A 41 25.82 -4.91 26.57
C ARG A 41 25.32 -3.91 25.53
N ILE A 42 26.22 -3.24 24.81
CA ILE A 42 25.86 -2.26 23.78
C ILE A 42 25.05 -2.92 22.65
N SER A 43 25.49 -4.07 22.16
CA SER A 43 24.78 -4.91 21.18
C SER A 43 23.37 -5.29 21.64
N SER A 44 23.20 -5.63 22.93
CA SER A 44 21.88 -5.88 23.52
C SER A 44 20.96 -4.64 23.49
N GLN A 45 21.51 -3.43 23.62
CA GLN A 45 20.74 -2.19 23.46
C GLN A 45 20.47 -1.84 21.99
N ILE A 46 21.39 -2.12 21.08
CA ILE A 46 21.16 -2.02 19.63
C ILE A 46 20.00 -2.94 19.23
N LYS A 47 19.96 -4.17 19.77
CA LYS A 47 18.85 -5.10 19.56
C LYS A 47 17.52 -4.55 20.11
N SER A 48 17.48 -4.11 21.36
CA SER A 48 16.28 -3.51 21.96
C SER A 48 15.79 -2.29 21.18
N SER A 49 16.71 -1.48 20.65
CA SER A 49 16.41 -0.34 19.78
C SER A 49 15.85 -0.79 18.42
N ALA A 50 16.42 -1.83 17.81
CA ALA A 50 15.95 -2.40 16.55
C ALA A 50 14.55 -3.03 16.69
N ASP A 51 14.25 -3.66 17.83
CA ASP A 51 12.95 -4.25 18.12
C ASP A 51 11.81 -3.19 18.18
N THR A 52 12.12 -1.89 18.32
CA THR A 52 11.12 -0.79 18.17
C THR A 52 10.74 -0.50 16.71
N ILE A 53 11.38 -1.17 15.74
CA ILE A 53 11.12 -0.98 14.30
C ILE A 53 10.70 -2.32 13.69
N GLU A 54 9.42 -2.44 13.32
CA GLU A 54 8.84 -3.68 12.78
C GLU A 54 9.54 -4.25 11.54
N GLN A 55 10.34 -3.47 10.82
CA GLN A 55 11.00 -3.85 9.57
C GLN A 55 12.37 -4.52 9.74
N ILE A 56 12.96 -4.52 10.94
CA ILE A 56 14.32 -5.04 11.20
C ILE A 56 14.33 -5.87 12.48
N GLN A 57 15.26 -6.83 12.57
CA GLN A 57 15.51 -7.58 13.79
C GLN A 57 16.99 -7.96 13.87
N VAL A 58 17.58 -7.73 15.05
CA VAL A 58 19.01 -7.93 15.30
C VAL A 58 19.23 -9.24 16.05
N SER A 59 20.20 -10.04 15.59
CA SER A 59 20.77 -11.18 16.30
C SER A 59 22.22 -10.91 16.71
N ASP A 60 22.54 -11.18 17.97
CA ASP A 60 23.91 -11.24 18.48
C ASP A 60 24.24 -12.72 18.70
N THR A 61 24.59 -13.39 17.59
CA THR A 61 24.73 -14.85 17.55
C THR A 61 26.14 -15.30 17.92
N TYR A 62 27.12 -14.40 17.86
CA TYR A 62 28.54 -14.76 17.81
C TYR A 62 29.31 -14.19 18.99
N LYS A 63 29.56 -15.03 20.00
CA LYS A 63 30.53 -14.73 21.06
C LYS A 63 31.88 -14.41 20.41
N SER A 64 32.49 -13.31 20.79
CA SER A 64 33.74 -12.82 20.20
C SER A 64 34.81 -12.62 21.26
N GLN A 65 36.07 -12.89 20.90
CA GLN A 65 37.25 -12.57 21.70
C GLN A 65 37.63 -11.08 21.60
N GLY A 66 37.11 -10.35 20.61
CA GLY A 66 37.20 -8.89 20.53
C GLY A 66 37.22 -8.30 19.12
N SER A 67 37.64 -7.04 19.04
CA SER A 67 37.58 -6.20 17.84
C SER A 67 38.23 -6.81 16.59
N GLN A 68 39.34 -7.55 16.73
CA GLN A 68 40.01 -8.14 15.56
C GLN A 68 39.18 -9.29 14.96
N GLU A 69 38.63 -10.16 15.80
CA GLU A 69 37.74 -11.25 15.35
C GLU A 69 36.43 -10.70 14.76
N ASN A 70 35.86 -9.66 15.38
CA ASN A 70 34.67 -8.98 14.84
C ASN A 70 34.91 -8.40 13.45
N LEU A 71 36.05 -7.73 13.24
CA LEU A 71 36.41 -7.19 11.93
C LEU A 71 36.57 -8.31 10.91
N GLN A 72 37.25 -9.40 11.28
CA GLN A 72 37.46 -10.55 10.40
C GLN A 72 36.12 -11.18 9.97
N ARG A 73 35.23 -11.51 10.91
CA ARG A 73 33.88 -12.05 10.62
C ARG A 73 33.04 -11.12 9.73
N LEU A 74 33.19 -9.81 9.88
CA LEU A 74 32.51 -8.83 9.01
C LEU A 74 33.07 -8.85 7.58
N LEU A 75 34.40 -8.96 7.43
CA LEU A 75 35.07 -9.04 6.13
C LEU A 75 34.74 -10.37 5.42
N ASP A 76 34.69 -11.48 6.16
CA ASP A 76 34.35 -12.83 5.67
C ASP A 76 32.84 -13.03 5.42
N LYS A 77 32.03 -12.00 5.71
CA LYS A 77 30.57 -11.95 5.53
C LYS A 77 29.77 -12.90 6.42
N GLU A 78 30.32 -13.34 7.54
CA GLU A 78 29.62 -14.13 8.56
C GLU A 78 28.59 -13.29 9.35
N VAL A 79 28.83 -11.98 9.47
CA VAL A 79 27.94 -11.02 10.13
C VAL A 79 27.67 -9.78 9.27
N ASP A 80 26.54 -9.11 9.45
CA ASP A 80 26.20 -7.87 8.72
C ASP A 80 26.84 -6.61 9.32
N PHE A 81 27.01 -6.60 10.64
CA PHE A 81 27.60 -5.50 11.39
C PHE A 81 28.58 -6.04 12.45
N SER A 82 29.49 -5.18 12.89
CA SER A 82 30.41 -5.48 13.98
C SER A 82 30.64 -4.27 14.85
N ILE A 83 30.80 -4.50 16.16
CA ILE A 83 31.30 -3.47 17.09
C ILE A 83 32.81 -3.62 17.19
N VAL A 84 33.55 -2.57 16.84
CA VAL A 84 35.02 -2.56 16.83
C VAL A 84 35.55 -1.21 17.30
N GLN A 85 36.78 -1.18 17.77
CA GLN A 85 37.53 0.08 17.87
C GLN A 85 37.98 0.50 16.46
N LEU A 86 37.92 1.81 16.16
CA LEU A 86 38.28 2.31 14.84
C LEU A 86 39.76 2.14 14.51
N ASP A 87 40.65 2.12 15.50
CA ASP A 87 42.08 1.86 15.28
C ASP A 87 42.35 0.45 14.72
N VAL A 88 41.55 -0.54 15.13
CA VAL A 88 41.55 -1.91 14.58
C VAL A 88 40.99 -1.94 13.15
N ALA A 89 39.96 -1.16 12.87
CA ALA A 89 39.32 -1.09 11.55
C ALA A 89 40.02 -0.16 10.54
N SER A 90 40.95 0.68 11.00
CA SER A 90 41.67 1.73 10.23
C SER A 90 42.05 1.30 8.81
N GLU A 91 42.75 0.19 8.67
CA GLU A 91 43.24 -0.30 7.37
C GLU A 91 42.08 -0.77 6.47
N ALA A 92 41.09 -1.45 7.03
CA ALA A 92 39.90 -1.88 6.28
C ALA A 92 39.03 -0.69 5.83
N MET A 93 38.96 0.39 6.63
CA MET A 93 38.29 1.63 6.25
C MET A 93 39.04 2.36 5.14
N LYS A 94 40.37 2.50 5.26
CA LYS A 94 41.25 3.10 4.23
C LYS A 94 41.18 2.35 2.89
N GLN A 95 41.04 1.03 2.94
CA GLN A 95 40.83 0.17 1.76
C GLN A 95 39.37 0.17 1.25
N GLY A 96 38.44 0.90 1.87
CA GLY A 96 37.03 0.93 1.47
C GLY A 96 36.27 -0.39 1.67
N LYS A 97 36.78 -1.29 2.52
CA LYS A 97 36.17 -2.60 2.80
C LYS A 97 35.09 -2.54 3.88
N VAL A 98 35.16 -1.54 4.77
CA VAL A 98 34.17 -1.30 5.82
C VAL A 98 33.87 0.19 5.98
N ASN A 99 32.65 0.51 6.40
CA ASN A 99 32.16 1.86 6.66
C ASN A 99 31.60 1.96 8.08
N THR A 100 31.74 3.14 8.68
CA THR A 100 31.20 3.48 10.00
C THR A 100 29.72 3.81 9.91
N LEU A 101 28.89 3.27 10.82
CA LEU A 101 27.51 3.73 11.01
C LEU A 101 27.45 4.87 12.03
N LEU A 102 28.07 4.64 13.19
CA LEU A 102 27.92 5.46 14.39
C LEU A 102 29.05 5.12 15.37
N VAL A 103 29.64 6.13 16.02
CA VAL A 103 30.47 5.93 17.21
C VAL A 103 29.56 5.72 18.42
N LEU A 104 29.78 4.62 19.13
CA LEU A 104 28.96 4.18 20.25
C LEU A 104 29.57 4.64 21.58
N THR A 105 30.90 4.67 21.66
CA THR A 105 31.63 5.00 22.87
C THR A 105 33.04 5.51 22.53
N GLN A 106 33.61 6.35 23.39
CA GLN A 106 34.99 6.80 23.26
C GLN A 106 35.84 6.06 24.29
N GLU A 107 36.89 5.39 23.85
CA GLU A 107 37.67 4.46 24.66
C GLU A 107 39.08 4.98 24.90
N TYR A 108 39.36 5.32 26.15
CA TYR A 108 40.57 5.98 26.59
C TYR A 108 41.62 4.92 26.93
N LEU A 109 42.88 5.17 26.59
CA LEU A 109 43.99 4.34 27.03
C LEU A 109 44.32 4.63 28.49
N HIS A 110 44.36 3.55 29.29
CA HIS A 110 44.84 3.54 30.66
C HIS A 110 46.03 2.59 30.74
N LEU A 111 47.16 3.10 31.19
CA LEU A 111 48.32 2.30 31.58
C LEU A 111 48.44 2.39 33.10
N ILE A 112 48.33 1.24 33.78
CA ILE A 112 48.22 1.19 35.24
C ILE A 112 49.28 0.25 35.81
N THR A 113 49.97 0.71 36.85
CA THR A 113 50.99 -0.03 37.61
C THR A 113 50.76 0.15 39.11
N LYS A 114 51.64 -0.40 39.96
CA LYS A 114 51.60 -0.18 41.40
C LYS A 114 52.14 1.21 41.75
N ALA A 115 51.53 1.85 42.76
CA ALA A 115 51.93 3.17 43.24
C ALA A 115 53.40 3.24 43.70
N ASN A 116 53.89 2.14 44.29
CA ASN A 116 55.25 1.96 44.78
C ASN A 116 56.21 1.30 43.78
N SER A 117 55.83 1.18 42.50
CA SER A 117 56.74 0.73 41.45
C SER A 117 57.60 1.89 40.93
N ASP A 118 58.78 1.56 40.40
CA ASP A 118 59.67 2.52 39.72
C ASP A 118 59.15 2.92 38.33
N ILE A 119 57.99 2.41 37.88
CA ILE A 119 57.39 2.72 36.59
C ILE A 119 56.64 4.04 36.72
N GLN A 120 57.14 5.10 36.08
CA GLN A 120 56.54 6.45 36.13
C GLN A 120 56.18 6.99 34.74
N THR A 121 56.82 6.45 33.71
CA THR A 121 56.67 6.80 32.31
C THR A 121 56.44 5.56 31.45
N LEU A 122 56.04 5.77 30.19
CA LEU A 122 55.91 4.68 29.22
C LEU A 122 57.25 3.96 28.95
N ALA A 123 58.38 4.69 29.01
CA ALA A 123 59.71 4.13 28.77
C ALA A 123 60.15 3.12 29.84
N ASP A 124 59.69 3.29 31.09
CA ASP A 124 60.03 2.41 32.22
C ASP A 124 59.43 1.01 32.11
N LEU A 125 58.52 0.79 31.13
CA LEU A 125 58.01 -0.53 30.76
C LEU A 125 59.02 -1.40 30.00
N GLN A 126 60.17 -0.86 29.56
CA GLN A 126 61.16 -1.63 28.80
C GLN A 126 61.57 -2.90 29.56
N GLY A 127 61.33 -4.06 28.95
CA GLY A 127 61.58 -5.38 29.53
C GLY A 127 60.65 -5.81 30.68
N LYS A 128 59.63 -5.01 31.03
CA LYS A 128 58.65 -5.34 32.07
C LYS A 128 57.56 -6.28 31.57
N ARG A 129 56.92 -7.01 32.47
CA ARG A 129 55.75 -7.86 32.21
C ARG A 129 54.50 -7.00 32.18
N VAL A 130 53.90 -6.84 31.01
CA VAL A 130 52.74 -5.97 30.83
C VAL A 130 51.55 -6.79 30.35
N MET A 131 50.45 -6.73 31.09
CA MET A 131 49.20 -7.37 30.67
C MET A 131 48.53 -6.51 29.59
N VAL A 132 48.42 -7.09 28.39
CA VAL A 132 47.97 -6.38 27.17
C VAL A 132 46.53 -6.73 26.75
N GLY A 133 45.77 -7.38 27.62
CA GLY A 133 44.49 -8.01 27.25
C GLY A 133 44.70 -9.32 26.48
N ALA A 134 43.63 -9.96 26.02
CA ALA A 134 43.76 -11.21 25.25
C ALA A 134 44.15 -10.98 23.78
N GLU A 135 44.72 -12.02 23.18
CA GLU A 135 44.90 -12.16 21.73
C GLU A 135 43.57 -11.89 21.00
N GLY A 136 43.60 -11.14 19.88
CA GLY A 136 42.39 -10.75 19.15
C GLY A 136 41.59 -9.58 19.74
N SER A 137 41.91 -9.16 20.98
CA SER A 137 41.21 -8.03 21.61
C SER A 137 41.67 -6.68 21.07
N GLY A 138 40.78 -5.69 21.15
CA GLY A 138 41.11 -4.31 20.82
C GLY A 138 42.22 -3.73 21.71
N ILE A 139 42.16 -4.00 23.02
CA ILE A 139 43.19 -3.63 24.01
C ILE A 139 44.58 -4.10 23.57
N TYR A 140 44.70 -5.35 23.12
CA TYR A 140 45.97 -5.91 22.65
C TYR A 140 46.50 -5.17 21.42
N PHE A 141 45.63 -4.89 20.46
CA PHE A 141 45.98 -4.17 19.25
C PHE A 141 46.45 -2.74 19.54
N THR A 142 45.70 -1.97 20.34
CA THR A 142 46.06 -0.60 20.74
C THR A 142 47.37 -0.60 21.54
N ALA A 143 47.52 -1.49 22.53
CA ALA A 143 48.73 -1.62 23.35
C ALA A 143 49.98 -1.89 22.49
N LYS A 144 49.88 -2.85 21.57
CA LYS A 144 50.96 -3.20 20.65
C LYS A 144 51.36 -2.02 19.77
N ARG A 145 50.40 -1.28 19.23
CA ARG A 145 50.68 -0.08 18.41
C ARG A 145 51.39 1.02 19.21
N ILE A 146 50.98 1.25 20.47
CA ILE A 146 51.62 2.23 21.36
C ILE A 146 53.08 1.84 21.63
N PHE A 147 53.34 0.57 21.96
CA PHE A 147 54.70 0.08 22.24
C PHE A 147 55.60 0.17 21.01
N GLN A 148 55.09 -0.22 19.84
CA GLN A 148 55.78 -0.06 18.56
C GLN A 148 56.08 1.41 18.24
N ALA A 149 55.10 2.31 18.36
CA ALA A 149 55.28 3.74 18.10
C ALA A 149 56.21 4.44 19.12
N SER A 150 56.42 3.82 20.29
CA SER A 150 57.34 4.30 21.33
C SER A 150 58.72 3.63 21.30
N ASN A 151 58.94 2.69 20.37
CA ASN A 151 60.14 1.85 20.30
C ASN A 151 60.48 1.09 21.60
N ILE A 152 59.47 0.68 22.37
CA ILE A 152 59.66 -0.14 23.58
C ILE A 152 59.26 -1.60 23.35
N THR A 153 59.97 -2.50 24.04
CA THR A 153 59.70 -3.94 24.04
C THR A 153 59.31 -4.37 25.44
N VAL A 154 58.13 -4.95 25.58
CA VAL A 154 57.60 -5.49 26.84
C VAL A 154 57.49 -7.01 26.75
N ILE A 155 57.45 -7.68 27.91
CA ILE A 155 57.03 -9.08 27.99
C ILE A 155 55.50 -9.10 27.99
N GLU A 156 54.91 -9.37 26.82
CA GLU A 156 53.45 -9.39 26.61
C GLU A 156 52.78 -10.52 27.42
N VAL A 157 51.96 -10.16 28.40
CA VAL A 157 51.09 -11.11 29.11
C VAL A 157 49.68 -11.02 28.54
N LYS A 158 49.37 -11.94 27.61
CA LYS A 158 48.06 -12.02 26.95
C LYS A 158 47.06 -12.79 27.82
N SER A 159 46.05 -12.11 28.37
CA SER A 159 45.02 -12.77 29.20
C SER A 159 43.73 -11.94 29.32
N ASN A 160 42.62 -12.63 29.59
CA ASN A 160 41.32 -12.07 29.94
C ASN A 160 40.99 -12.20 31.45
N GLU A 161 41.94 -12.67 32.26
CA GLU A 161 41.79 -12.79 33.71
C GLU A 161 41.70 -11.42 34.42
N ASP A 162 41.51 -11.45 35.73
CA ASP A 162 41.50 -10.26 36.57
C ASP A 162 42.88 -9.57 36.58
N ARG A 163 42.98 -8.50 35.78
CA ARG A 163 44.18 -7.69 35.62
C ARG A 163 44.66 -7.03 36.91
N LEU A 164 43.73 -6.67 37.80
CA LEU A 164 44.08 -6.06 39.09
C LEU A 164 44.66 -7.13 40.03
N LYS A 165 44.05 -8.32 40.08
CA LYS A 165 44.58 -9.45 40.83
C LYS A 165 45.99 -9.83 40.37
N LYS A 166 46.23 -9.95 39.06
CA LYS A 166 47.58 -10.24 38.51
C LYS A 166 48.60 -9.17 38.90
N LEU A 167 48.23 -7.89 38.83
CA LEU A 167 49.09 -6.79 39.26
C LEU A 167 49.39 -6.90 40.76
N ILE A 168 48.38 -7.03 41.62
CA ILE A 168 48.55 -7.16 43.08
C ILE A 168 49.47 -8.34 43.43
N ASN A 169 49.28 -9.49 42.79
CA ASN A 169 50.09 -10.71 42.97
C ASN A 169 51.54 -10.60 42.47
N ASN A 170 51.93 -9.50 41.79
CA ASN A 170 53.20 -9.37 41.06
C ASN A 170 53.37 -10.40 39.91
N GLU A 171 52.28 -10.92 39.35
CA GLU A 171 52.32 -11.73 38.12
C GLU A 171 52.64 -10.86 36.90
N VAL A 172 52.25 -9.59 36.95
CA VAL A 172 52.60 -8.52 35.98
C VAL A 172 53.05 -7.26 36.70
N ASP A 173 53.84 -6.44 36.02
CA ASP A 173 54.39 -5.18 36.55
C ASP A 173 53.49 -3.98 36.19
N ALA A 174 52.76 -4.06 35.08
CA ALA A 174 51.73 -3.12 34.67
C ALA A 174 50.62 -3.81 33.86
N PHE A 175 49.50 -3.13 33.64
CA PHE A 175 48.48 -3.55 32.69
C PHE A 175 47.96 -2.40 31.83
N VAL A 176 47.53 -2.72 30.62
CA VAL A 176 46.82 -1.82 29.72
C VAL A 176 45.32 -2.10 29.78
N TYR A 177 44.53 -1.04 29.78
CA TYR A 177 43.08 -1.11 29.58
C TYR A 177 42.65 0.00 28.63
N VAL A 178 41.84 -0.35 27.63
CA VAL A 178 41.22 0.61 26.70
C VAL A 178 39.71 0.52 26.90
N GLY A 179 39.06 1.65 27.17
CA GLY A 179 37.63 1.69 27.46
C GLY A 179 37.12 3.06 27.93
N PRO A 180 35.81 3.27 28.05
CA PRO A 180 35.23 4.57 28.40
C PRO A 180 35.52 4.98 29.84
N LEU A 181 35.66 6.28 30.12
CA LEU A 181 35.81 6.80 31.51
C LEU A 181 34.64 6.38 32.42
N ALA A 182 33.44 6.29 31.84
CA ALA A 182 32.28 5.63 32.43
C ALA A 182 32.41 4.09 32.40
N THR A 183 33.52 3.58 32.93
CA THR A 183 33.78 2.14 33.10
C THR A 183 32.68 1.50 33.95
N SER A 184 32.52 0.18 33.81
CA SER A 184 31.55 -0.57 34.62
C SER A 184 31.80 -0.35 36.11
N ASP A 185 30.73 -0.36 36.91
CA ASP A 185 30.84 -0.18 38.36
C ASP A 185 31.77 -1.21 39.00
N LYS A 186 31.84 -2.43 38.44
CA LYS A 186 32.84 -3.44 38.79
C LYS A 186 34.28 -2.94 38.67
N PHE A 187 34.68 -2.36 37.53
CA PHE A 187 36.05 -1.83 37.36
C PHE A 187 36.28 -0.59 38.24
N LYS A 188 35.28 0.26 38.45
CA LYS A 188 35.37 1.36 39.42
C LYS A 188 35.54 0.84 40.85
N GLN A 189 34.87 -0.24 41.24
CA GLN A 189 35.00 -0.88 42.55
C GLN A 189 36.38 -1.53 42.72
N GLU A 190 36.86 -2.27 41.72
CA GLU A 190 38.22 -2.83 41.65
C GLU A 190 39.27 -1.74 41.89
N LEU A 191 39.24 -0.65 41.12
CA LEU A 191 40.16 0.48 41.29
C LEU A 191 40.02 1.17 42.67
N LYS A 192 38.80 1.32 43.20
CA LYS A 192 38.57 1.94 44.52
C LYS A 192 39.13 1.14 45.69
N GLN A 193 39.12 -0.20 45.57
CA GLN A 193 39.63 -1.12 46.59
C GLN A 193 41.17 -1.17 46.63
N SER A 194 41.85 -0.87 45.52
CA SER A 194 43.31 -0.83 45.47
C SER A 194 43.87 0.56 45.74
N ASN A 195 44.23 0.83 46.99
CA ASN A 195 44.91 2.07 47.41
C ASN A 195 46.38 2.19 46.93
N GLN A 196 46.84 1.31 46.03
CA GLN A 196 48.25 1.19 45.63
C GLN A 196 48.40 1.17 44.10
N LEU A 197 47.63 1.98 43.37
CA LEU A 197 47.72 2.10 41.91
C LEU A 197 48.30 3.45 41.51
N ARG A 198 49.10 3.45 40.44
CA ARG A 198 49.55 4.63 39.71
C ARG A 198 49.12 4.47 38.25
N PHE A 199 48.60 5.55 37.69
CA PHE A 199 48.33 5.66 36.26
C PHE A 199 49.50 6.37 35.59
N ILE A 200 49.90 5.89 34.42
CA ILE A 200 51.04 6.42 33.67
C ILE A 200 50.51 7.28 32.52
N PRO A 201 50.88 8.58 32.44
CA PRO A 201 50.47 9.45 31.34
C PRO A 201 51.18 9.07 30.04
N VAL A 202 50.53 9.36 28.91
CA VAL A 202 51.18 9.29 27.59
C VAL A 202 51.83 10.64 27.30
N ASN A 203 53.05 10.64 26.80
CA ASN A 203 53.74 11.87 26.43
C ASN A 203 53.09 12.53 25.19
N SER A 204 52.97 13.86 25.21
CA SER A 204 52.33 14.63 24.12
C SER A 204 52.93 14.38 22.74
N SER A 205 54.24 14.09 22.65
CA SER A 205 54.89 13.74 21.39
C SER A 205 54.32 12.46 20.76
N LEU A 206 54.02 11.44 21.56
CA LEU A 206 53.40 10.20 21.06
C LEU A 206 51.93 10.39 20.74
N ILE A 207 51.20 11.16 21.57
CA ILE A 207 49.81 11.54 21.30
C ILE A 207 49.73 12.22 19.93
N ASN A 208 50.54 13.26 19.70
CA ASN A 208 50.61 13.99 18.44
C ASN A 208 51.01 13.11 17.26
N TYR A 209 51.98 12.21 17.44
CA TYR A 209 52.35 11.26 16.40
C TYR A 209 51.17 10.35 16.02
N LEU A 210 50.47 9.77 16.99
CA LEU A 210 49.38 8.84 16.76
C LEU A 210 48.14 9.52 16.16
N THR A 211 47.81 10.75 16.58
CA THR A 211 46.68 11.52 16.03
C THR A 211 46.96 12.04 14.62
N ILE A 212 48.21 12.39 14.29
CA ILE A 212 48.60 12.81 12.94
C ILE A 212 48.69 11.63 11.96
N GLN A 213 49.24 10.49 12.38
CA GLN A 213 49.40 9.31 11.50
C GLN A 213 48.11 8.49 11.35
N PHE A 214 47.25 8.50 12.36
CA PHE A 214 46.00 7.73 12.37
C PHE A 214 44.80 8.59 12.84
N PRO A 215 44.46 9.69 12.14
CA PRO A 215 43.40 10.61 12.53
C PRO A 215 42.00 9.97 12.51
N GLU A 216 41.81 8.89 11.74
CA GLU A 216 40.58 8.08 11.77
C GLU A 216 40.49 7.14 12.99
N SER A 217 41.59 6.97 13.72
CA SER A 217 41.77 5.98 14.78
C SER A 217 41.87 6.60 16.17
N TYR A 218 42.63 7.69 16.32
CA TYR A 218 42.98 8.26 17.61
C TYR A 218 42.68 9.75 17.69
N LYS A 219 42.22 10.17 18.87
CA LYS A 219 42.10 11.57 19.28
C LYS A 219 42.95 11.80 20.53
N GLU A 220 43.44 13.03 20.69
CA GLU A 220 43.99 13.49 21.97
C GLU A 220 42.89 13.46 23.02
N ALA A 221 43.24 13.03 24.22
CA ALA A 221 42.29 12.84 25.31
C ALA A 221 42.96 13.11 26.67
N ILE A 222 42.14 13.43 27.66
CA ILE A 222 42.56 13.58 29.06
C ILE A 222 41.67 12.69 29.92
N ILE A 223 42.26 11.92 30.83
CA ILE A 223 41.53 11.30 31.95
C ILE A 223 41.59 12.31 33.11
N PRO A 224 40.47 12.89 33.55
CA PRO A 224 40.48 13.88 34.62
C PRO A 224 40.96 13.32 35.95
N GLN A 225 41.58 14.18 36.75
CA GLN A 225 41.88 13.94 38.17
C GLN A 225 40.61 13.45 38.91
N GLY A 226 40.78 12.46 39.79
CA GLY A 226 39.70 11.90 40.61
C GLY A 226 38.65 11.05 39.89
N THR A 227 38.77 10.77 38.58
CA THR A 227 37.77 10.06 37.74
C THR A 227 37.22 8.77 38.35
N TYR A 228 38.06 7.96 39.01
CA TYR A 228 37.67 6.67 39.60
C TYR A 228 37.41 6.75 41.10
N LYS A 229 38.13 7.63 41.79
CA LYS A 229 38.03 7.84 43.24
C LYS A 229 38.29 9.32 43.51
N PRO A 230 37.39 10.04 44.21
CA PRO A 230 37.59 11.45 44.50
C PRO A 230 38.55 11.69 45.68
N LEU A 231 38.67 10.75 46.63
CA LEU A 231 39.52 10.88 47.81
C LEU A 231 40.07 9.51 48.28
N PRO A 232 41.41 9.33 48.40
CA PRO A 232 42.40 10.07 47.63
C PRO A 232 42.10 10.01 46.14
N GLU A 233 42.50 11.04 45.41
CA GLU A 233 42.20 11.19 43.99
C GLU A 233 42.86 10.08 43.17
N LEU A 234 42.08 9.43 42.30
CA LEU A 234 42.57 8.42 41.36
C LEU A 234 41.95 8.67 39.96
N PRO A 235 42.74 9.12 38.97
CA PRO A 235 44.15 9.51 39.08
C PRO A 235 44.37 10.76 39.95
N ASP A 236 45.61 10.95 40.40
CA ASP A 236 46.08 12.04 41.26
C ASP A 236 46.29 13.37 40.52
N GLN A 237 46.25 13.36 39.20
CA GLN A 237 46.34 14.52 38.32
C GLN A 237 45.56 14.27 37.02
N ASN A 238 45.36 15.32 36.22
CA ASN A 238 44.85 15.18 34.85
C ASN A 238 45.89 14.45 33.99
N LEU A 239 45.52 13.32 33.39
CA LEU A 239 46.43 12.49 32.60
C LEU A 239 46.22 12.68 31.10
N PRO A 240 47.19 13.22 30.36
CA PRO A 240 47.17 13.19 28.90
C PRO A 240 47.28 11.74 28.41
N THR A 241 46.44 11.40 27.43
CA THR A 241 46.37 10.06 26.84
C THR A 241 45.82 10.13 25.41
N ILE A 242 45.68 8.98 24.76
CA ILE A 242 44.91 8.84 23.51
C ILE A 242 43.55 8.20 23.81
N ALA A 243 42.58 8.44 22.94
CA ALA A 243 41.34 7.67 22.92
C ALA A 243 40.98 7.22 21.49
N THR A 244 40.51 5.96 21.37
CA THR A 244 40.02 5.33 20.14
C THR A 244 38.48 5.23 20.20
N PRO A 245 37.73 5.60 19.16
CA PRO A 245 36.29 5.41 19.15
C PRO A 245 35.91 3.93 19.00
N GLY A 246 35.05 3.42 19.88
CA GLY A 246 34.33 2.17 19.70
C GLY A 246 33.07 2.41 18.86
N ALA A 247 32.99 1.81 17.68
CA ALA A 247 32.00 2.11 16.65
C ALA A 247 31.25 0.87 16.13
N LEU A 248 30.03 1.09 15.64
CA LEU A 248 29.31 0.13 14.82
C LEU A 248 29.76 0.30 13.36
N ILE A 249 30.29 -0.75 12.75
CA ILE A 249 30.73 -0.76 11.35
C ILE A 249 29.99 -1.82 10.53
N THR A 250 30.00 -1.67 9.20
CA THR A 250 29.42 -2.62 8.23
C THR A 250 30.24 -2.64 6.94
N ARG A 251 29.92 -3.54 6.00
CA ARG A 251 30.50 -3.52 4.64
C ARG A 251 29.72 -2.55 3.73
N PRO A 252 30.36 -1.95 2.70
CA PRO A 252 29.67 -1.13 1.70
C PRO A 252 28.56 -1.85 0.92
N ASP A 253 28.55 -3.19 0.89
CA ASP A 253 27.57 -4.00 0.15
C ASP A 253 26.29 -4.30 0.93
N VAL A 254 26.22 -3.95 2.22
CA VAL A 254 25.01 -4.13 3.04
C VAL A 254 23.92 -3.15 2.60
N ASN A 255 22.70 -3.65 2.45
CA ASN A 255 21.60 -2.90 1.86
C ASN A 255 21.40 -1.53 2.54
N LYS A 256 21.46 -0.44 1.75
CA LYS A 256 21.37 0.94 2.26
C LYS A 256 20.15 1.17 3.16
N ARG A 257 18.99 0.61 2.82
CA ARG A 257 17.74 0.73 3.61
C ARG A 257 17.88 0.04 4.96
N THR A 258 18.50 -1.14 5.01
CA THR A 258 18.76 -1.87 6.25
C THR A 258 19.69 -1.06 7.17
N VAL A 259 20.77 -0.51 6.62
CA VAL A 259 21.67 0.37 7.39
C VAL A 259 20.93 1.61 7.90
N SER A 260 20.15 2.29 7.06
CA SER A 260 19.35 3.44 7.50
C SER A 260 18.32 3.07 8.59
N LEU A 261 17.67 1.91 8.50
CA LEU A 261 16.73 1.45 9.52
C LEU A 261 17.42 1.19 10.86
N LEU A 262 18.60 0.54 10.84
CA LEU A 262 19.37 0.28 12.07
C LEU A 262 19.93 1.57 12.68
N THR A 263 20.51 2.46 11.87
CA THR A 263 20.99 3.77 12.34
C THR A 263 19.84 4.60 12.91
N TRP A 264 18.67 4.60 12.27
CA TRP A 264 17.49 5.28 12.80
C TRP A 264 17.00 4.66 14.11
N ALA A 265 16.96 3.32 14.23
CA ALA A 265 16.58 2.65 15.47
C ALA A 265 17.43 3.10 16.66
N ILE A 266 18.75 3.19 16.47
CA ILE A 266 19.67 3.61 17.53
C ILE A 266 19.47 5.10 17.86
N ILE A 267 19.41 5.97 16.83
CA ILE A 267 19.27 7.43 17.00
C ILE A 267 17.88 7.86 17.49
N SER A 268 16.81 7.10 17.23
CA SER A 268 15.49 7.43 17.78
C SER A 268 15.39 7.08 19.28
N ASN A 269 16.22 6.15 19.77
CA ASN A 269 16.14 5.61 21.13
C ASN A 269 17.34 5.97 22.02
N PHE A 270 18.38 6.66 21.53
CA PHE A 270 19.63 6.88 22.30
C PHE A 270 19.42 7.51 23.68
N ARG A 271 18.46 8.43 23.84
CA ARG A 271 18.18 9.09 25.13
C ARG A 271 17.76 8.09 26.21
N GLN A 272 16.98 7.08 25.84
CA GLN A 272 16.55 5.98 26.72
C GLN A 272 17.72 5.10 27.16
N TYR A 273 18.80 5.06 26.36
CA TYR A 273 20.01 4.27 26.59
C TYR A 273 21.25 5.13 26.86
N SER A 274 21.06 6.38 27.26
CA SER A 274 22.12 7.36 27.54
C SER A 274 23.24 6.87 28.49
N PRO A 275 23.02 6.00 29.50
CA PRO A 275 24.11 5.43 30.30
C PRO A 275 25.09 4.55 29.52
N PHE A 276 24.69 4.01 28.36
CA PHE A 276 25.54 3.21 27.46
C PHE A 276 26.17 4.05 26.34
N TYR A 277 25.64 5.26 26.13
CA TYR A 277 26.01 6.16 25.04
C TYR A 277 26.24 7.59 25.57
N PRO A 278 27.18 7.82 26.50
CA PRO A 278 27.36 9.13 27.14
C PRO A 278 27.72 10.25 26.15
N GLU A 279 28.40 9.94 25.04
CA GLU A 279 28.68 10.92 23.98
C GLU A 279 27.49 11.20 23.08
N LEU A 280 26.59 10.24 22.86
CA LEU A 280 25.32 10.53 22.17
C LEU A 280 24.41 11.38 23.07
N ALA A 281 24.38 11.06 24.37
CA ALA A 281 23.51 11.69 25.36
C ALA A 281 23.72 13.22 25.52
N SER A 282 24.94 13.71 25.30
CA SER A 282 25.28 15.13 25.41
C SER A 282 24.85 15.97 24.20
N GLN A 283 24.63 15.34 23.04
CA GLN A 283 24.33 16.04 21.79
C GLN A 283 22.83 15.99 21.49
N GLN A 284 22.22 17.17 21.31
CA GLN A 284 20.77 17.28 21.04
C GLN A 284 20.42 16.99 19.58
N ASP A 285 21.33 17.32 18.65
CA ASP A 285 21.13 17.18 17.21
C ASP A 285 21.86 15.96 16.65
N ALA A 286 21.13 15.06 15.99
CA ALA A 286 21.69 13.86 15.37
C ALA A 286 22.79 14.16 14.33
N LYS A 287 22.78 15.35 13.72
CA LYS A 287 23.82 15.76 12.76
C LYS A 287 25.20 15.90 13.42
N LEU A 288 25.25 16.39 14.66
CA LEU A 288 26.50 16.53 15.43
C LEU A 288 27.13 15.15 15.71
N LEU A 289 26.32 14.10 15.85
CA LEU A 289 26.78 12.71 16.02
C LEU A 289 27.57 12.18 14.80
N SER A 290 27.48 12.87 13.65
CA SER A 290 28.25 12.56 12.45
C SER A 290 29.53 13.39 12.30
N GLU A 291 29.71 14.43 13.12
CA GLU A 291 30.86 15.33 13.04
C GLU A 291 32.12 14.62 13.59
N GLY A 292 33.15 14.55 12.76
CA GLY A 292 34.37 13.78 13.05
C GLY A 292 34.25 12.27 12.83
N LEU A 293 33.14 11.76 12.26
CA LEU A 293 33.11 10.40 11.71
C LEU A 293 33.74 10.39 10.31
N ILE A 294 34.70 9.49 10.08
CA ILE A 294 35.31 9.25 8.77
C ILE A 294 34.76 7.93 8.20
N TYR A 295 34.68 7.81 6.87
CA TYR A 295 34.20 6.63 6.14
C TYR A 295 32.74 6.22 6.50
N ILE A 296 31.86 7.20 6.70
CA ILE A 296 30.44 6.96 7.05
C ILE A 296 29.73 6.14 5.95
N HIS A 297 28.88 5.19 6.33
CA HIS A 297 28.04 4.47 5.37
C HIS A 297 26.93 5.39 4.79
N PRO A 298 26.68 5.41 3.46
CA PRO A 298 25.67 6.29 2.86
C PRO A 298 24.25 6.12 3.42
N GLY A 299 23.94 4.92 3.94
CA GLY A 299 22.68 4.66 4.66
C GLY A 299 22.59 5.36 6.02
N ALA A 300 23.69 5.43 6.77
CA ALA A 300 23.75 6.13 8.05
C ALA A 300 23.75 7.66 7.84
N GLN A 301 24.54 8.14 6.87
CA GLN A 301 24.59 9.56 6.49
C GLN A 301 23.21 10.11 6.09
N GLN A 302 22.38 9.31 5.41
CA GLN A 302 21.00 9.68 5.08
C GLN A 302 20.13 9.89 6.34
N VAL A 303 20.37 9.15 7.43
CA VAL A 303 19.64 9.33 8.70
C VAL A 303 20.11 10.58 9.43
N PHE A 304 21.42 10.82 9.51
CA PHE A 304 21.96 12.03 10.13
C PHE A 304 21.49 13.32 9.42
N ASN A 305 21.40 13.29 8.08
CA ASN A 305 20.99 14.46 7.29
C ASN A 305 19.48 14.70 7.26
N TYR A 306 18.65 13.65 7.27
CA TYR A 306 17.21 13.76 6.97
C TYR A 306 16.28 13.15 8.03
N GLY A 307 16.78 12.36 8.98
CA GLY A 307 15.98 11.59 9.94
C GLY A 307 15.32 10.35 9.34
N ASP A 308 14.19 9.94 9.90
CA ASP A 308 13.51 8.64 9.65
C ASP A 308 13.51 8.22 8.16
N PRO A 309 14.07 7.04 7.80
CA PRO A 309 14.08 6.56 6.41
C PRO A 309 12.69 6.09 5.93
N ARG A 310 11.75 5.78 6.82
CA ARG A 310 10.40 5.27 6.47
C ARG A 310 9.55 6.36 5.79
N VAL A 311 9.78 7.63 6.12
CA VAL A 311 9.11 8.79 5.49
C VAL A 311 9.85 9.31 4.25
N ALA A 312 10.89 8.63 3.76
CA ALA A 312 11.66 9.07 2.59
C ALA A 312 10.80 9.31 1.34
N TRP A 313 9.78 8.48 1.11
CA TRP A 313 8.85 8.65 -0.01
C TRP A 313 7.96 9.90 0.15
N GLN A 314 7.57 10.24 1.38
CA GLN A 314 6.79 11.45 1.68
C GLN A 314 7.64 12.71 1.46
N ARG A 315 8.92 12.69 1.87
CA ARG A 315 9.89 13.75 1.57
C ARG A 315 10.09 13.91 0.06
N TYR A 316 10.35 12.81 -0.64
CA TYR A 316 10.53 12.81 -2.10
C TYR A 316 9.32 13.39 -2.84
N LEU A 317 8.09 13.03 -2.45
CA LEU A 317 6.88 13.65 -2.99
C LEU A 317 6.76 15.13 -2.62
N ARG A 318 7.09 15.52 -1.37
CA ARG A 318 7.02 16.92 -0.89
C ARG A 318 8.02 17.85 -1.59
N GLU A 319 9.19 17.34 -1.95
CA GLU A 319 10.26 18.09 -2.62
C GLU A 319 10.04 18.17 -4.15
N ASN A 320 9.52 17.10 -4.77
CA ASN A 320 9.27 17.06 -6.21
C ASN A 320 7.92 17.69 -6.60
N LYS A 321 7.89 19.02 -6.74
CA LYS A 321 6.73 19.79 -7.26
C LYS A 321 6.10 19.19 -8.54
N PRO A 322 6.86 18.70 -9.55
CA PRO A 322 6.24 18.10 -10.76
C PRO A 322 5.43 16.84 -10.47
N LEU A 323 5.90 15.98 -9.55
CA LEU A 323 5.20 14.75 -9.16
C LEU A 323 3.91 15.05 -8.39
N GLN A 324 3.89 16.12 -7.58
CA GLN A 324 2.65 16.58 -6.93
C GLN A 324 1.63 17.03 -7.97
N ALA A 325 2.03 17.88 -8.92
CA ALA A 325 1.15 18.37 -9.98
C ALA A 325 0.58 17.22 -10.82
N ALA A 326 1.43 16.25 -11.22
CA ALA A 326 1.00 15.06 -11.95
C ALA A 326 0.02 14.19 -11.14
N SER A 327 0.28 13.99 -9.84
CA SER A 327 -0.60 13.22 -8.95
C SER A 327 -1.97 13.89 -8.78
N ILE A 328 -1.99 15.22 -8.60
CA ILE A 328 -3.22 16.01 -8.51
C ILE A 328 -3.99 15.99 -9.83
N MET A 329 -3.33 16.14 -10.98
CA MET A 329 -3.96 15.99 -12.30
C MET A 329 -4.62 14.62 -12.46
N LEU A 330 -3.90 13.53 -12.18
CA LEU A 330 -4.43 12.16 -12.31
C LEU A 330 -5.66 11.92 -11.42
N ILE A 331 -5.63 12.37 -10.16
CA ILE A 331 -6.75 12.22 -9.24
C ILE A 331 -7.96 13.07 -9.69
N THR A 332 -7.73 14.32 -10.10
CA THR A 332 -8.81 15.22 -10.53
C THR A 332 -9.45 14.77 -11.85
N THR A 333 -8.67 14.43 -12.88
CA THR A 333 -9.23 13.91 -14.15
C THR A 333 -9.97 12.58 -13.96
N SER A 334 -9.46 11.68 -13.11
CA SER A 334 -10.13 10.41 -12.81
C SER A 334 -11.46 10.64 -12.06
N SER A 335 -11.46 11.56 -11.08
CA SER A 335 -12.66 11.90 -10.31
C SER A 335 -13.73 12.57 -11.17
N ILE A 336 -13.34 13.52 -12.03
CA ILE A 336 -14.24 14.17 -12.99
C ILE A 336 -14.81 13.13 -13.98
N GLY A 337 -13.96 12.26 -14.54
CA GLY A 337 -14.39 11.19 -15.43
C GLY A 337 -15.38 10.21 -14.78
N PHE A 338 -15.16 9.86 -13.51
CA PHE A 338 -16.06 9.03 -12.72
C PHE A 338 -17.41 9.73 -12.47
N LEU A 339 -17.40 10.99 -12.03
CA LEU A 339 -18.61 11.80 -11.80
C LEU A 339 -19.43 11.96 -13.08
N LEU A 340 -18.78 12.24 -14.23
CA LEU A 340 -19.45 12.35 -15.53
C LEU A 340 -20.08 11.01 -15.96
N ARG A 341 -19.38 9.88 -15.79
CA ARG A 341 -19.94 8.54 -16.06
C ARG A 341 -21.12 8.21 -15.16
N TRP A 342 -21.02 8.50 -13.86
CA TRP A 342 -22.10 8.29 -12.89
C TRP A 342 -23.33 9.15 -13.22
N TRP A 343 -23.13 10.43 -13.53
CA TRP A 343 -24.21 11.36 -13.91
C TRP A 343 -24.91 10.92 -15.20
N ARG A 344 -24.15 10.55 -16.25
CA ARG A 344 -24.71 9.99 -17.50
C ARG A 344 -25.55 8.74 -17.24
N LYS A 345 -25.01 7.76 -16.49
CA LYS A 345 -25.72 6.52 -16.13
C LYS A 345 -26.99 6.79 -15.33
N ARG A 346 -26.97 7.77 -14.42
CA ARG A 346 -28.16 8.22 -13.66
C ARG A 346 -29.21 8.86 -14.57
N LYS A 347 -28.81 9.73 -15.51
CA LYS A 347 -29.72 10.34 -16.51
C LYS A 347 -30.38 9.26 -17.39
N GLN A 348 -29.60 8.33 -17.94
CA GLN A 348 -30.10 7.20 -18.74
C GLN A 348 -31.10 6.34 -17.98
N ASN A 349 -30.79 5.95 -16.74
CA ASN A 349 -31.69 5.16 -15.90
C ASN A 349 -33.00 5.89 -15.58
N ASN A 350 -32.96 7.20 -15.37
CA ASN A 350 -34.16 8.00 -15.13
C ASN A 350 -35.06 8.07 -16.39
N LEU A 351 -34.48 8.21 -17.59
CA LEU A 351 -35.23 8.20 -18.85
C LEU A 351 -35.92 6.85 -19.09
N LEU A 352 -35.22 5.73 -18.85
CA LEU A 352 -35.80 4.38 -18.95
C LEU A 352 -36.94 4.14 -17.94
N LYS A 353 -36.83 4.69 -16.72
CA LYS A 353 -37.90 4.65 -15.72
C LYS A 353 -39.12 5.48 -16.15
N ALA A 354 -38.91 6.71 -16.61
CA ALA A 354 -39.97 7.59 -17.09
C ALA A 354 -40.73 6.95 -18.26
N ASN A 355 -40.02 6.43 -19.27
CA ASN A 355 -40.66 5.75 -20.40
C ASN A 355 -41.51 4.55 -19.98
N ARG A 356 -41.03 3.72 -19.03
CA ARG A 356 -41.82 2.59 -18.50
C ARG A 356 -43.07 3.06 -17.77
N GLN A 357 -42.99 4.18 -17.04
CA GLN A 357 -44.16 4.75 -16.37
C GLN A 357 -45.18 5.24 -17.41
N THR A 358 -44.75 6.02 -18.41
CA THR A 358 -45.65 6.50 -19.48
C THR A 358 -46.29 5.33 -20.25
N ILE A 359 -45.54 4.27 -20.58
CA ILE A 359 -46.13 3.07 -21.21
C ILE A 359 -47.17 2.38 -20.30
N ASN A 360 -46.99 2.39 -18.98
CA ASN A 360 -47.98 1.84 -18.05
C ASN A 360 -49.23 2.73 -17.93
N GLU A 361 -49.08 4.05 -17.99
CA GLU A 361 -50.20 5.01 -18.05
C GLU A 361 -50.98 4.83 -19.37
N LEU A 362 -50.28 4.73 -20.50
CA LEU A 362 -50.89 4.43 -21.81
C LEU A 362 -51.61 3.08 -21.85
N ARG A 363 -51.13 2.06 -21.13
CA ARG A 363 -51.84 0.77 -20.98
C ARG A 363 -53.17 0.91 -20.26
N GLN A 364 -53.29 1.79 -19.26
CA GLN A 364 -54.56 2.08 -18.60
C GLN A 364 -55.50 2.90 -19.51
N LEU A 365 -54.94 3.78 -20.34
CA LEU A 365 -55.71 4.52 -21.35
C LEU A 365 -56.22 3.62 -22.48
N LEU A 366 -55.49 2.57 -22.87
CA LEU A 366 -55.88 1.63 -23.94
C LEU A 366 -57.25 0.97 -23.69
N GLU A 367 -57.59 0.68 -22.42
CA GLU A 367 -58.88 0.08 -22.05
C GLU A 367 -60.07 1.05 -22.21
N ASN A 368 -59.82 2.35 -22.09
CA ASN A 368 -60.86 3.40 -22.07
C ASN A 368 -60.95 4.20 -23.38
N ASN A 369 -59.82 4.46 -24.04
CA ASN A 369 -59.74 5.19 -25.31
C ASN A 369 -58.55 4.68 -26.17
N PRO A 370 -58.79 3.69 -27.04
CA PRO A 370 -57.74 2.98 -27.77
C PRO A 370 -57.14 3.78 -28.93
N GLN A 371 -57.88 4.74 -29.50
CA GLN A 371 -57.39 5.62 -30.55
C GLN A 371 -56.35 6.58 -29.97
N LYS A 372 -56.71 7.25 -28.86
CA LYS A 372 -55.81 8.18 -28.17
C LYS A 372 -54.54 7.51 -27.64
N ALA A 373 -54.64 6.29 -27.11
CA ALA A 373 -53.46 5.53 -26.68
C ALA A 373 -52.52 5.13 -27.84
N THR A 374 -53.02 5.09 -29.08
CA THR A 374 -52.23 4.80 -30.30
C THR A 374 -51.55 6.05 -30.86
N GLU A 375 -52.19 7.22 -30.72
CA GLU A 375 -51.61 8.52 -31.06
C GLU A 375 -50.48 8.89 -30.08
N GLU A 376 -50.75 8.81 -28.77
CA GLU A 376 -49.78 9.20 -27.73
C GLU A 376 -48.52 8.31 -27.69
N ILE A 377 -48.59 7.03 -28.12
CA ILE A 377 -47.39 6.19 -28.24
C ILE A 377 -46.52 6.59 -29.44
N GLU A 378 -47.11 7.06 -30.54
CA GLU A 378 -46.35 7.52 -31.70
C GLU A 378 -45.69 8.87 -31.41
N ASP A 379 -46.39 9.78 -30.74
CA ASP A 379 -45.81 11.02 -30.20
C ASP A 379 -44.63 10.73 -29.26
N LEU A 380 -44.77 9.73 -28.37
CA LEU A 380 -43.69 9.32 -27.48
C LEU A 380 -42.46 8.80 -28.25
N ARG A 381 -42.67 8.03 -29.33
CA ARG A 381 -41.60 7.57 -30.23
C ARG A 381 -40.92 8.73 -30.95
N GLN A 382 -41.69 9.66 -31.53
CA GLN A 382 -41.16 10.85 -32.19
C GLN A 382 -40.34 11.71 -31.22
N LYS A 383 -40.83 11.94 -30.00
CA LYS A 383 -40.11 12.65 -28.94
C LYS A 383 -38.75 12.03 -28.64
N TYR A 384 -38.68 10.72 -28.43
CA TYR A 384 -37.39 10.05 -28.17
C TYR A 384 -36.46 10.02 -29.39
N ARG A 385 -37.00 10.00 -30.61
CA ARG A 385 -36.23 10.14 -31.86
C ARG A 385 -35.59 11.52 -31.98
N LEU A 386 -36.32 12.59 -31.68
CA LEU A 386 -35.75 13.95 -31.61
C LEU A 386 -34.67 14.05 -30.52
N MET A 387 -34.92 13.49 -29.33
CA MET A 387 -33.92 13.48 -28.25
C MET A 387 -32.65 12.66 -28.59
N LEU A 388 -32.71 11.70 -29.52
CA LEU A 388 -31.53 11.02 -30.06
C LEU A 388 -30.75 11.93 -31.03
N ILE A 389 -31.45 12.63 -31.92
CA ILE A 389 -30.86 13.57 -32.89
C ILE A 389 -30.14 14.72 -32.16
N ASP A 390 -30.75 15.27 -31.11
CA ASP A 390 -30.18 16.29 -30.24
C ASP A 390 -29.03 15.77 -29.34
N GLY A 391 -28.66 14.49 -29.44
CA GLY A 391 -27.62 13.86 -28.62
C GLY A 391 -27.96 13.75 -27.12
N GLN A 392 -29.23 13.98 -26.74
CA GLN A 392 -29.67 13.94 -25.33
C GLN A 392 -29.84 12.51 -24.79
N VAL A 393 -30.02 11.53 -25.70
CA VAL A 393 -30.17 10.10 -25.47
C VAL A 393 -29.08 9.34 -26.25
N SER A 394 -28.51 8.30 -25.66
CA SER A 394 -27.52 7.43 -26.34
C SER A 394 -28.20 6.35 -27.19
N PRO A 395 -27.61 5.90 -28.32
CA PRO A 395 -28.21 4.87 -29.19
C PRO A 395 -28.69 3.62 -28.45
N GLU A 396 -27.88 3.05 -27.55
CA GLU A 396 -28.22 1.88 -26.71
C GLU A 396 -29.49 2.06 -25.85
N VAL A 397 -29.78 3.30 -25.44
CA VAL A 397 -30.94 3.64 -24.60
C VAL A 397 -32.14 3.96 -25.47
N TYR A 398 -31.92 4.59 -26.64
CA TYR A 398 -32.96 4.75 -27.65
C TYR A 398 -33.47 3.39 -28.13
N GLU A 399 -32.59 2.45 -28.48
CA GLU A 399 -32.96 1.08 -28.92
C GLU A 399 -33.81 0.36 -27.86
N GLN A 400 -33.47 0.48 -26.58
CA GLN A 400 -34.28 -0.08 -25.48
C GLN A 400 -35.65 0.59 -25.37
N ILE A 401 -35.73 1.91 -25.57
CA ILE A 401 -36.99 2.66 -25.54
C ILE A 401 -37.86 2.31 -26.75
N GLU A 402 -37.29 2.31 -27.95
CA GLU A 402 -37.92 1.91 -29.20
C GLU A 402 -38.46 0.49 -29.14
N LYS A 403 -37.71 -0.46 -28.59
CA LYS A 403 -38.19 -1.82 -28.36
C LYS A 403 -39.38 -1.87 -27.40
N MET A 404 -39.36 -1.09 -26.32
CA MET A 404 -40.49 -1.03 -25.37
C MET A 404 -41.75 -0.38 -26.00
N THR A 405 -41.58 0.70 -26.77
CA THR A 405 -42.68 1.41 -27.42
C THR A 405 -43.24 0.65 -28.62
N GLN A 406 -42.40 -0.04 -29.40
CA GLN A 406 -42.85 -0.93 -30.48
C GLN A 406 -43.69 -2.09 -29.92
N ILE A 407 -43.24 -2.76 -28.85
CA ILE A 407 -44.01 -3.83 -28.21
C ILE A 407 -45.39 -3.32 -27.75
N PHE A 408 -45.48 -2.08 -27.26
CA PHE A 408 -46.77 -1.50 -26.87
C PHE A 408 -47.62 -1.08 -28.09
N SER A 409 -47.02 -0.55 -29.15
CA SER A 409 -47.72 -0.26 -30.42
C SER A 409 -48.33 -1.55 -31.04
N ASP A 410 -47.57 -2.63 -31.08
CA ASP A 410 -48.06 -3.97 -31.47
C ASP A 410 -49.21 -4.46 -30.57
N GLN A 411 -49.20 -4.12 -29.27
CA GLN A 411 -50.29 -4.43 -28.34
C GLN A 411 -51.55 -3.61 -28.67
N CYS A 412 -51.42 -2.32 -28.98
CA CYS A 412 -52.53 -1.47 -29.40
C CYS A 412 -53.17 -1.98 -30.70
N GLN A 413 -52.37 -2.33 -31.72
CA GLN A 413 -52.87 -2.87 -32.99
C GLN A 413 -53.67 -4.16 -32.79
N ARG A 414 -53.10 -5.16 -32.10
CA ARG A 414 -53.81 -6.43 -31.82
C ARG A 414 -55.08 -6.24 -31.01
N TRP A 415 -55.11 -5.27 -30.10
CA TRP A 415 -56.31 -4.94 -29.33
C TRP A 415 -57.39 -4.34 -30.23
N GLN A 416 -57.03 -3.42 -31.14
CA GLN A 416 -57.96 -2.84 -32.10
C GLN A 416 -58.52 -3.89 -33.06
N ASP A 417 -57.69 -4.79 -33.58
CA ASP A 417 -58.14 -5.85 -34.49
C ASP A 417 -59.07 -6.84 -33.78
N LYS A 418 -58.80 -7.18 -32.52
CA LYS A 418 -59.71 -7.99 -31.69
C LYS A 418 -61.05 -7.28 -31.42
N GLN A 419 -61.06 -5.96 -31.22
CA GLN A 419 -62.33 -5.22 -31.09
C GLN A 419 -63.11 -5.20 -32.41
N LYS A 420 -62.44 -5.00 -33.55
CA LYS A 420 -63.08 -5.11 -34.87
C LYS A 420 -63.76 -6.48 -35.00
N GLU A 421 -63.04 -7.56 -34.71
CA GLU A 421 -63.56 -8.94 -34.76
C GLU A 421 -64.76 -9.15 -33.81
N LEU A 422 -64.73 -8.58 -32.60
CA LEU A 422 -65.86 -8.65 -31.65
C LEU A 422 -67.09 -7.87 -32.15
N SER A 423 -66.93 -6.63 -32.60
CA SER A 423 -68.03 -5.84 -33.19
C SER A 423 -68.61 -6.51 -34.43
N HIS A 424 -67.75 -7.11 -35.25
CA HIS A 424 -68.12 -7.85 -36.45
C HIS A 424 -68.94 -9.10 -36.11
N ASN A 425 -68.51 -9.91 -35.13
CA ASN A 425 -69.29 -11.05 -34.64
C ASN A 425 -70.62 -10.64 -33.98
N GLN A 426 -70.66 -9.50 -33.27
CA GLN A 426 -71.91 -8.95 -32.74
C GLN A 426 -72.89 -8.54 -33.86
N ILE A 427 -72.39 -7.92 -34.93
CA ILE A 427 -73.23 -7.54 -36.07
C ILE A 427 -73.70 -8.78 -36.83
N LEU A 428 -72.83 -9.77 -37.04
CA LEU A 428 -73.24 -11.07 -37.60
C LEU A 428 -74.35 -11.73 -36.78
N LYS A 429 -74.29 -11.66 -35.44
CA LYS A 429 -75.36 -12.17 -34.55
C LYS A 429 -76.66 -11.38 -34.66
N LEU A 430 -76.59 -10.05 -34.65
CA LEU A 430 -77.77 -9.19 -34.84
C LEU A 430 -78.45 -9.45 -36.20
N MET A 431 -77.68 -9.74 -37.24
CA MET A 431 -78.20 -10.04 -38.57
C MET A 431 -78.79 -11.46 -38.68
N ASP A 432 -78.20 -12.43 -37.98
CA ASP A 432 -78.78 -13.78 -37.81
C ASP A 432 -80.16 -13.68 -37.11
N GLU A 433 -80.24 -12.92 -36.01
CA GLU A 433 -81.49 -12.61 -35.29
C GLU A 433 -82.51 -11.88 -36.18
N TRP A 434 -82.07 -10.93 -37.01
CA TRP A 434 -82.95 -10.20 -37.94
C TRP A 434 -83.50 -11.11 -39.06
N SER A 435 -82.70 -12.05 -39.55
CA SER A 435 -83.11 -13.02 -40.57
C SER A 435 -84.25 -13.93 -40.09
N GLN A 436 -84.25 -14.27 -38.78
CA GLN A 436 -85.24 -15.16 -38.16
C GLN A 436 -86.59 -14.47 -37.89
N GLN A 437 -86.69 -13.14 -38.03
CA GLN A 437 -87.93 -12.37 -37.79
C GLN A 437 -88.71 -12.03 -39.08
N LEU A 438 -88.29 -12.53 -40.23
CA LEU A 438 -88.95 -12.26 -41.52
C LEU A 438 -90.27 -13.04 -41.69
N PRO A 439 -91.36 -12.43 -42.22
CA PRO A 439 -92.65 -13.11 -42.39
C PRO A 439 -92.62 -14.30 -43.36
N GLU A 440 -93.44 -15.31 -43.06
CA GLU A 440 -93.49 -16.62 -43.74
C GLU A 440 -93.76 -16.55 -45.26
N SER A 441 -94.38 -15.47 -45.76
CA SER A 441 -94.62 -15.26 -47.20
C SER A 441 -93.35 -14.94 -48.02
N LEU A 442 -92.24 -14.59 -47.38
CA LEU A 442 -90.92 -14.42 -48.03
C LEU A 442 -90.09 -15.71 -48.07
N MET A 443 -90.59 -16.82 -47.50
CA MET A 443 -89.86 -18.10 -47.45
C MET A 443 -89.60 -18.73 -48.83
N LEU A 444 -90.44 -18.48 -49.84
CA LEU A 444 -90.33 -19.16 -51.15
C LEU A 444 -89.17 -18.67 -52.04
N GLN A 445 -88.44 -17.60 -51.68
CA GLN A 445 -87.20 -17.17 -52.35
C GLN A 445 -85.91 -17.50 -51.56
N HIS A 446 -85.99 -18.33 -50.51
CA HIS A 446 -84.89 -18.51 -49.54
C HIS A 446 -83.54 -18.92 -50.13
N GLY A 447 -83.49 -19.88 -51.07
CA GLY A 447 -82.24 -20.56 -51.45
C GLY A 447 -81.13 -19.65 -51.96
N HIS A 448 -81.45 -18.70 -52.84
CA HIS A 448 -80.44 -17.79 -53.40
C HIS A 448 -80.04 -16.66 -52.43
N LEU A 449 -81.00 -16.18 -51.62
CA LEU A 449 -80.78 -15.16 -50.61
C LEU A 449 -79.84 -15.65 -49.52
N GLN A 450 -80.12 -16.86 -49.00
CA GLN A 450 -79.34 -17.49 -47.94
C GLN A 450 -77.94 -17.86 -48.43
N TYR A 451 -77.81 -18.41 -49.64
CA TYR A 451 -76.49 -18.66 -50.27
C TYR A 451 -75.67 -17.37 -50.43
N SER A 452 -76.27 -16.29 -50.92
CA SER A 452 -75.57 -15.01 -51.12
C SER A 452 -75.16 -14.38 -49.79
N HIS A 453 -76.04 -14.43 -48.79
CA HIS A 453 -75.76 -14.00 -47.42
C HIS A 453 -74.59 -14.78 -46.81
N ASP A 454 -74.58 -16.11 -46.93
CA ASP A 454 -73.50 -16.96 -46.39
C ASP A 454 -72.17 -16.74 -47.13
N GLN A 455 -72.19 -16.49 -48.44
CA GLN A 455 -71.00 -16.07 -49.18
C GLN A 455 -70.47 -14.71 -48.71
N TYR A 456 -71.34 -13.69 -48.58
CA TYR A 456 -70.93 -12.38 -48.05
C TYR A 456 -70.39 -12.51 -46.61
N LYS A 457 -70.97 -13.40 -45.79
CA LYS A 457 -70.55 -13.69 -44.40
C LYS A 457 -69.14 -14.32 -44.34
N GLU A 458 -68.80 -15.23 -45.26
CA GLU A 458 -67.44 -15.79 -45.35
C GLU A 458 -66.43 -14.81 -45.95
N MET A 459 -66.80 -14.03 -46.98
CA MET A 459 -65.95 -12.96 -47.52
C MET A 459 -65.65 -11.89 -46.48
N LEU A 460 -66.63 -11.55 -45.64
CA LEU A 460 -66.47 -10.63 -44.53
C LEU A 460 -65.52 -11.21 -43.44
N LYS A 461 -65.72 -12.46 -43.00
CA LYS A 461 -64.81 -13.15 -42.05
C LYS A 461 -63.37 -13.25 -42.53
N THR A 462 -63.16 -13.46 -43.83
CA THR A 462 -61.83 -13.56 -44.45
C THR A 462 -61.18 -12.20 -44.71
N GLY A 463 -61.85 -11.09 -44.34
CA GLY A 463 -61.34 -9.73 -44.50
C GLY A 463 -61.36 -9.21 -45.94
N GLN A 464 -62.07 -9.89 -46.85
CA GLN A 464 -62.22 -9.49 -48.25
C GLN A 464 -63.27 -8.39 -48.45
N LEU A 465 -64.15 -8.20 -47.46
CA LEU A 465 -65.14 -7.14 -47.39
C LEU A 465 -64.99 -6.38 -46.08
N ASP A 466 -65.12 -5.04 -46.12
CA ASP A 466 -65.33 -4.27 -44.91
C ASP A 466 -66.80 -4.31 -44.47
N LEU A 467 -67.01 -3.98 -43.19
CA LEU A 467 -68.31 -4.04 -42.53
C LEU A 467 -69.36 -3.14 -43.20
N GLN A 468 -68.96 -1.97 -43.69
CA GLN A 468 -69.87 -1.00 -44.29
C GLN A 468 -70.34 -1.48 -45.67
N THR A 469 -69.43 -2.02 -46.47
CA THR A 469 -69.69 -2.59 -47.79
C THR A 469 -70.57 -3.83 -47.69
N TYR A 470 -70.33 -4.69 -46.68
CA TYR A 470 -71.18 -5.84 -46.38
C TYR A 470 -72.62 -5.46 -46.01
N LEU A 471 -72.80 -4.46 -45.13
CA LEU A 471 -74.13 -3.95 -44.78
C LEU A 471 -74.85 -3.35 -46.01
N GLN A 472 -74.13 -2.64 -46.87
CA GLN A 472 -74.68 -2.13 -48.14
C GLN A 472 -75.05 -3.26 -49.11
N MET A 473 -74.24 -4.31 -49.25
CA MET A 473 -74.57 -5.47 -50.08
C MET A 473 -75.84 -6.18 -49.60
N ILE A 474 -76.03 -6.33 -48.29
CA ILE A 474 -77.24 -6.96 -47.75
C ILE A 474 -78.47 -6.05 -47.87
N GLN A 475 -78.33 -4.74 -47.66
CA GLN A 475 -79.41 -3.79 -48.00
C GLN A 475 -79.78 -3.84 -49.49
N LEU A 476 -78.80 -3.88 -50.40
CA LEU A 476 -79.03 -4.02 -51.84
C LEU A 476 -79.76 -5.32 -52.18
N THR A 477 -79.38 -6.43 -51.54
CA THR A 477 -80.03 -7.73 -51.76
C THR A 477 -81.48 -7.72 -51.26
N LEU A 478 -81.76 -7.10 -50.10
CA LEU A 478 -83.12 -6.90 -49.56
C LEU A 478 -83.99 -5.95 -50.40
N VAL A 479 -83.38 -4.92 -51.02
CA VAL A 479 -84.08 -4.03 -51.96
C VAL A 479 -84.41 -4.79 -53.24
N TRP A 480 -83.48 -5.59 -53.77
CA TRP A 480 -83.69 -6.41 -54.97
C TRP A 480 -84.80 -7.45 -54.81
N THR A 481 -84.89 -8.11 -53.66
CA THR A 481 -85.94 -9.13 -53.42
C THR A 481 -87.32 -8.50 -53.24
N ASN A 482 -87.42 -7.33 -52.61
CA ASN A 482 -88.65 -6.53 -52.62
C ASN A 482 -89.05 -6.04 -54.02
N LEU A 483 -88.07 -5.72 -54.89
CA LEU A 483 -88.33 -5.34 -56.28
C LEU A 483 -88.83 -6.51 -57.12
N LEU A 484 -88.32 -7.72 -56.88
CA LEU A 484 -88.77 -8.96 -57.55
C LEU A 484 -90.18 -9.36 -57.11
N SER A 485 -90.50 -9.31 -55.80
CA SER A 485 -91.85 -9.64 -55.30
C SER A 485 -92.92 -8.65 -55.80
N LEU A 486 -92.56 -7.37 -55.99
CA LEU A 486 -93.42 -6.37 -56.61
C LEU A 486 -93.70 -6.66 -58.10
N ASN A 487 -92.77 -7.28 -58.82
CA ASN A 487 -92.96 -7.63 -60.23
C ASN A 487 -93.91 -8.81 -60.42
N ASP A 488 -93.79 -9.88 -59.61
CA ASP A 488 -94.76 -10.99 -59.60
C ASP A 488 -96.20 -10.51 -59.32
N SER A 489 -96.36 -9.45 -58.51
CA SER A 489 -97.66 -8.84 -58.24
C SER A 489 -98.28 -8.10 -59.44
N LYS A 490 -97.45 -7.66 -60.40
CA LYS A 490 -97.90 -6.96 -61.62
C LYS A 490 -98.31 -7.93 -62.72
N ASP A 491 -97.57 -9.02 -62.92
CA ASP A 491 -97.94 -10.02 -63.93
C ASP A 491 -99.23 -10.76 -63.59
N ASN A 492 -99.55 -10.93 -62.30
CA ASN A 492 -100.86 -11.45 -61.88
C ASN A 492 -102.02 -10.47 -62.11
N LYS A 493 -101.79 -9.15 -62.14
CA LYS A 493 -102.85 -8.16 -62.46
C LYS A 493 -103.16 -8.06 -63.96
N ASN A 494 -102.16 -8.26 -64.83
CA ASN A 494 -102.37 -8.22 -66.28
C ASN A 494 -103.03 -9.49 -66.87
N LYS A 495 -103.16 -10.58 -66.09
CA LYS A 495 -103.86 -11.80 -66.53
C LYS A 495 -105.37 -11.84 -66.22
N LEU A 496 -105.89 -10.93 -65.39
CA LEU A 496 -107.30 -10.94 -64.97
C LEU A 496 -108.22 -9.99 -65.75
N SER A 497 -107.70 -9.18 -66.68
CA SER A 497 -108.50 -8.25 -67.50
C SER A 497 -108.85 -8.77 -68.91
N ASN A 498 -108.51 -10.03 -69.22
CA ASN A 498 -108.63 -10.60 -70.58
C ASN A 498 -109.33 -11.97 -70.66
N SER A 499 -110.21 -12.29 -69.70
CA SER A 499 -111.14 -13.42 -69.81
C SER A 499 -112.51 -13.09 -69.20
N SER A 500 -113.56 -13.20 -70.03
CA SER A 500 -114.98 -12.87 -69.88
C SER A 500 -115.37 -11.37 -69.88
N LYS A 501 -116.27 -10.83 -70.73
CA LYS A 501 -117.18 -11.35 -71.79
C LYS A 501 -117.92 -12.67 -71.54
#